data_AF-A0A1I4JX05-F1
#
_entry.id   AF-A0A1I4JX05-F1
#
_cell.length_a   1.000
_cell.length_b   1.000
_cell.length_c   1.000
_cell.angle_alpha   90.00
_cell.angle_beta   90.00
_cell.angle_gamma   90.00
#
_symmetry.space_group_name_H-M   'P 1'
#
loop_
_entity.id
_entity.type
_entity.pdbx_description
1 polymer ?
#
loop_
_entity_poly.entity_id
_entity_poly.type
_entity_poly.pdbx_seq_one_letter_code
_entity_poly.pdbx_strand_id
1 'polypeptide(L)'
;MKLTDNEIRDITQHLEAGKPLPDKYRFLLFEDKREVELVWNGKTNEVCNIVLPFQTIEQVDEPRAEKLSDTALQMSLFDIDNRGRQLKGWTNKLIWGDNKLILSSLKNGPLREEIEKQGGLKLIYIDPPFDVGADFSMDIEIGGDTFTKKPNILEEIAYRDTWGKGADSFIAMICERLVLMRDLLVEGGSIYVHCDWR
;
A
#
# COMPACT_ATOMS: atom_id res chain seq x y z
N MET A 1 31.26 20.82 7.69
CA MET A 1 30.57 22.03 7.19
C MET A 1 31.61 23.07 6.76
N LYS A 2 31.68 23.43 5.47
CA LYS A 2 32.55 24.50 4.96
C LYS A 2 31.67 25.61 4.36
N LEU A 3 31.17 26.49 5.22
CA LEU A 3 30.44 27.69 4.79
C LEU A 3 31.33 28.92 4.94
N THR A 4 31.15 29.90 4.06
CA THR A 4 31.72 31.24 4.19
C THR A 4 30.91 32.08 5.17
N ASP A 5 31.53 33.12 5.75
CA ASP A 5 30.86 34.02 6.70
C ASP A 5 29.61 34.69 6.11
N ASN A 6 29.62 34.96 4.80
CA ASN A 6 28.46 35.52 4.09
C ASN A 6 27.30 34.52 4.00
N GLU A 7 27.59 33.25 3.74
CA GLU A 7 26.57 32.19 3.68
C GLU A 7 25.96 31.94 5.05
N ILE A 8 26.77 31.95 6.11
CA ILE A 8 26.29 31.85 7.49
C ILE A 8 25.33 33.01 7.79
N ARG A 9 25.70 34.24 7.43
CA ARG A 9 24.85 35.42 7.66
C ARG A 9 23.52 35.34 6.87
N ASP A 10 23.57 34.91 5.62
CA ASP A 10 22.39 34.76 4.77
C ASP A 10 21.44 33.67 5.29
N ILE A 11 21.97 32.52 5.73
CA ILE A 11 21.19 31.44 6.36
C ILE A 11 20.50 31.95 7.63
N THR A 12 21.24 32.61 8.52
CA THR A 12 20.69 33.15 9.77
C THR A 12 19.57 34.15 9.50
N GLN A 13 19.73 35.03 8.51
CA GLN A 13 18.70 36.01 8.15
C GLN A 13 17.39 35.34 7.67
N HIS A 14 17.48 34.25 6.90
CA HIS A 14 16.30 33.51 6.45
C HIS A 14 15.60 32.81 7.63
N LEU A 15 16.36 32.20 8.53
CA LEU A 15 15.84 31.55 9.73
C LEU A 15 15.14 32.54 10.68
N GLU A 16 15.77 33.69 10.95
CA GLU A 16 15.20 34.77 11.78
C GLU A 16 13.93 35.36 11.16
N ALA A 17 13.88 35.46 9.83
CA ALA A 17 12.70 35.95 9.10
C ALA A 17 11.58 34.89 8.98
N GLY A 18 11.78 33.66 9.45
CA GLY A 18 10.84 32.55 9.30
C GLY A 18 10.61 32.15 7.84
N LYS A 19 11.58 32.42 6.96
CA LYS A 19 11.51 32.11 5.52
C LYS A 19 12.23 30.80 5.22
N PRO A 20 11.77 30.03 4.22
CA PRO A 20 12.48 28.83 3.79
C PRO A 20 13.88 29.18 3.28
N LEU A 21 14.84 28.28 3.52
CA LEU A 21 16.20 28.44 3.03
C LEU A 21 16.27 28.20 1.52
N PRO A 22 17.07 28.96 0.76
CA PRO A 22 17.34 28.69 -0.65
C PRO A 22 17.98 27.30 -0.89
N ASP A 23 17.60 26.63 -1.98
CA ASP A 23 18.02 25.26 -2.31
C ASP A 23 19.54 25.05 -2.35
N LYS A 24 20.31 26.09 -2.67
CA LYS A 24 21.79 26.04 -2.68
C LYS A 24 22.39 25.60 -1.34
N TYR A 25 21.70 25.85 -0.23
CA TYR A 25 22.16 25.48 1.12
C TYR A 25 21.82 24.04 1.51
N ARG A 26 20.89 23.39 0.80
CA ARG A 26 20.43 22.03 1.11
C ARG A 26 21.57 21.03 1.22
N PHE A 27 22.59 21.16 0.37
CA PHE A 27 23.73 20.23 0.30
C PHE A 27 24.98 20.72 1.04
N LEU A 28 24.96 21.95 1.59
CA LEU A 28 26.11 22.55 2.29
C LEU A 28 26.00 22.40 3.82
N LEU A 29 24.77 22.25 4.33
CA LEU A 29 24.47 22.18 5.76
C LEU A 29 24.69 20.79 6.38
N PHE A 30 24.56 19.72 5.59
CA PHE A 30 24.62 18.33 6.08
C PHE A 30 25.91 17.64 5.64
N GLU A 31 26.46 16.78 6.50
CA GLU A 31 27.76 16.12 6.33
C GLU A 31 27.71 14.96 5.31
N ASP A 32 26.53 14.43 5.02
CA ASP A 32 26.34 13.27 4.18
C ASP A 32 26.63 13.54 2.70
N LYS A 33 27.38 12.59 2.11
CA LYS A 33 27.90 12.65 0.75
C LYS A 33 26.79 12.58 -0.29
N ARG A 34 27.09 13.16 -1.45
CA ARG A 34 26.35 13.06 -2.72
C ARG A 34 25.65 11.71 -2.91
N GLU A 35 24.39 11.63 -2.54
CA GLU A 35 23.46 10.60 -2.98
C GLU A 35 22.39 11.24 -3.85
N VAL A 36 21.99 10.52 -4.89
CA VAL A 36 20.84 10.92 -5.69
C VAL A 36 19.61 10.51 -4.90
N GLU A 37 18.92 11.49 -4.34
CA GLU A 37 17.74 11.27 -3.51
C GLU A 37 16.50 11.86 -4.19
N LEU A 38 15.42 11.09 -4.22
CA LEU A 38 14.09 11.63 -4.53
C LEU A 38 13.53 12.34 -3.29
N VAL A 39 13.24 13.63 -3.43
CA VAL A 39 12.72 14.49 -2.35
C VAL A 39 11.34 15.00 -2.74
N TRP A 40 10.42 15.01 -1.78
CA TRP A 40 9.08 15.58 -1.92
C TRP A 40 8.67 16.31 -0.64
N ASN A 41 7.66 17.17 -0.71
CA ASN A 41 7.19 17.89 0.47
C ASN A 41 6.60 16.95 1.52
N GLY A 42 7.08 17.05 2.76
CA GLY A 42 6.62 16.18 3.85
C GLY A 42 7.24 14.78 3.83
N LYS A 43 8.31 14.55 3.06
CA LYS A 43 9.10 13.32 3.17
C LYS A 43 9.54 13.09 4.61
N THR A 44 9.20 11.91 5.12
CA THR A 44 9.53 11.46 6.47
C THR A 44 9.92 9.98 6.43
N ASN A 45 10.74 9.56 7.39
CA ASN A 45 11.07 8.16 7.62
C ASN A 45 10.16 7.52 8.68
N GLU A 46 9.19 8.28 9.20
CA GLU A 46 8.18 7.76 10.11
C GLU A 46 7.24 6.80 9.37
N VAL A 47 6.96 5.67 10.01
CA VAL A 47 6.10 4.63 9.47
C VAL A 47 5.03 4.32 10.51
N CYS A 48 3.79 4.19 10.06
CA CYS A 48 2.67 3.79 10.91
C CYS A 48 3.00 2.53 11.73
N ASN A 49 2.82 2.63 13.05
CA ASN A 49 3.01 1.54 14.01
C ASN A 49 1.74 1.39 14.87
N ILE A 50 0.66 0.92 14.26
CA ILE A 50 -0.63 0.69 14.89
C ILE A 50 -0.96 -0.79 14.79
N VAL A 51 -1.40 -1.37 15.90
CA VAL A 51 -1.92 -2.73 15.96
C VAL A 51 -3.43 -2.65 16.09
N LEU A 52 -4.14 -3.22 15.13
CA LEU A 52 -5.60 -3.30 15.12
C LEU A 52 -6.05 -4.73 15.41
N PRO A 53 -7.16 -4.93 16.16
CA PRO A 53 -7.80 -6.23 16.22
C PRO A 53 -8.38 -6.58 14.84
N PHE A 54 -7.93 -7.68 14.24
CA PHE A 54 -8.50 -8.17 13.00
C PHE A 54 -9.88 -8.79 13.26
N GLN A 55 -10.95 -8.09 12.88
CA GLN A 55 -12.27 -8.70 12.73
C GLN A 55 -12.26 -9.49 11.41
N THR A 56 -12.04 -10.80 11.51
CA THR A 56 -12.06 -11.68 10.33
C THR A 56 -13.50 -11.86 9.89
N ILE A 57 -13.82 -11.42 8.67
CA ILE A 57 -15.07 -11.78 7.98
C ILE A 57 -14.62 -12.46 6.69
N GLU A 58 -14.89 -13.77 6.63
CA GLU A 58 -14.60 -14.73 5.55
C GLU A 58 -13.21 -15.38 5.51
N GLN A 59 -13.22 -16.68 5.82
CA GLN A 59 -12.20 -17.64 5.45
C GLN A 59 -12.51 -18.15 4.04
N VAL A 60 -11.57 -17.98 3.10
CA VAL A 60 -11.75 -18.45 1.73
C VAL A 60 -11.23 -19.89 1.64
N ASP A 61 -12.15 -20.84 1.57
CA ASP A 61 -11.86 -22.26 1.40
C ASP A 61 -11.33 -22.54 -0.02
N GLU A 62 -10.49 -23.57 -0.17
CA GLU A 62 -9.93 -23.95 -1.48
C GLU A 62 -11.02 -24.40 -2.46
N PRO A 63 -10.86 -24.15 -3.78
CA PRO A 63 -11.81 -24.57 -4.78
C PRO A 63 -11.93 -26.10 -4.81
N ARG A 64 -13.18 -26.59 -4.82
CA ARG A 64 -13.51 -28.02 -4.95
C ARG A 64 -12.84 -28.62 -6.19
N ALA A 65 -12.23 -29.80 -6.05
CA ALA A 65 -11.73 -30.55 -7.19
C ALA A 65 -12.90 -30.96 -8.11
N GLU A 66 -12.94 -30.47 -9.35
CA GLU A 66 -14.01 -30.74 -10.33
C GLU A 66 -13.95 -32.15 -10.96
N LYS A 67 -12.87 -32.91 -10.76
CA LYS A 67 -12.69 -34.19 -11.47
C LYS A 67 -13.53 -35.31 -10.86
N LEU A 68 -14.61 -35.63 -11.57
CA LEU A 68 -15.48 -36.79 -11.35
C LEU A 68 -14.75 -38.16 -11.40
N SER A 69 -13.51 -38.24 -11.89
CA SER A 69 -12.76 -39.50 -12.05
C SER A 69 -12.26 -40.11 -10.74
N ASP A 70 -12.21 -39.35 -9.65
CA ASP A 70 -11.83 -39.85 -8.32
C ASP A 70 -13.06 -40.25 -7.47
N THR A 71 -14.25 -40.24 -8.08
CA THR A 71 -15.54 -40.52 -7.40
C THR A 71 -15.79 -42.02 -7.32
N ALA A 72 -14.94 -42.74 -6.59
CA ALA A 72 -15.31 -44.06 -6.10
C ALA A 72 -16.43 -43.87 -5.06
N LEU A 73 -17.67 -44.12 -5.50
CA LEU A 73 -18.80 -44.64 -4.70
C LEU A 73 -18.78 -44.26 -3.19
N GLN A 74 -19.20 -43.03 -2.86
CA GLN A 74 -19.57 -42.71 -1.49
C GLN A 74 -21.00 -42.19 -1.45
N MET A 75 -21.94 -43.13 -1.50
CA MET A 75 -23.35 -42.93 -1.17
C MET A 75 -23.49 -42.72 0.35
N SER A 76 -23.21 -41.51 0.83
CA SER A 76 -23.64 -41.08 2.16
C SER A 76 -24.38 -39.75 2.03
N LEU A 77 -25.70 -39.80 2.13
CA LEU A 77 -26.60 -38.63 2.14
C LEU A 77 -26.45 -37.79 3.43
N PHE A 78 -25.52 -38.14 4.33
CA PHE A 78 -25.21 -37.43 5.56
C PHE A 78 -23.69 -37.22 5.77
N ASP A 79 -22.84 -37.53 4.79
CA ASP A 79 -21.43 -37.17 4.88
C ASP A 79 -21.31 -35.67 4.63
N ILE A 80 -21.18 -34.94 5.74
CA ILE A 80 -20.68 -33.57 5.78
C ILE A 80 -19.43 -33.53 4.91
N ASP A 81 -19.57 -32.96 3.72
CA ASP A 81 -18.52 -32.86 2.73
C ASP A 81 -17.36 -32.03 3.30
N ASN A 82 -16.33 -32.72 3.80
CA ASN A 82 -15.10 -32.11 4.29
C ASN A 82 -14.10 -31.82 3.15
N ARG A 83 -14.49 -32.00 1.88
CA ARG A 83 -13.60 -31.92 0.71
C ARG A 83 -13.55 -30.50 0.13
N GLY A 84 -13.16 -29.55 0.98
CA GLY A 84 -13.00 -28.14 0.60
C GLY A 84 -12.79 -27.21 1.80
N ARG A 85 -13.29 -27.61 2.98
CA ARG A 85 -13.01 -26.87 4.21
C ARG A 85 -11.62 -27.21 4.70
N GLN A 86 -10.74 -26.22 4.70
CA GLN A 86 -9.46 -26.36 5.38
C GLN A 86 -9.71 -26.23 6.89
N LEU A 87 -9.98 -27.37 7.52
CA LEU A 87 -10.43 -27.46 8.92
C LEU A 87 -9.32 -27.18 9.95
N LYS A 88 -8.03 -27.21 9.53
CA LYS A 88 -6.86 -27.02 10.39
C LYS A 88 -5.70 -26.38 9.62
N GLY A 89 -4.94 -25.51 10.29
CA GLY A 89 -3.73 -24.88 9.75
C GLY A 89 -3.98 -23.49 9.16
N TRP A 90 -3.01 -22.99 8.39
CA TRP A 90 -3.09 -21.71 7.70
C TRP A 90 -4.14 -21.73 6.60
N THR A 91 -4.94 -20.68 6.49
CA THR A 91 -6.04 -20.54 5.53
C THR A 91 -5.90 -19.22 4.77
N ASN A 92 -6.49 -19.16 3.57
CA ASN A 92 -6.55 -17.91 2.82
C ASN A 92 -7.40 -16.88 3.58
N LYS A 93 -6.88 -15.65 3.68
CA LYS A 93 -7.51 -14.57 4.44
C LYS A 93 -7.88 -13.42 3.51
N LEU A 94 -9.13 -12.97 3.58
CA LEU A 94 -9.57 -11.68 3.03
C LEU A 94 -9.67 -10.68 4.18
N ILE A 95 -8.99 -9.55 4.07
CA ILE A 95 -8.95 -8.51 5.11
C ILE A 95 -9.50 -7.21 4.52
N TRP A 96 -10.54 -6.67 5.15
CA TRP A 96 -11.16 -5.42 4.73
C TRP A 96 -10.76 -4.26 5.65
N GLY A 97 -10.37 -3.13 5.06
CA GLY A 97 -10.00 -1.90 5.78
C GLY A 97 -8.94 -1.08 5.06
N ASP A 98 -8.45 -0.03 5.73
CA ASP A 98 -7.35 0.79 5.22
C ASP A 98 -6.05 -0.05 5.20
N ASN A 99 -5.47 -0.17 4.00
CA ASN A 99 -4.30 -1.00 3.76
C ASN A 99 -3.08 -0.60 4.59
N LYS A 100 -2.87 0.69 4.90
CA LYS A 100 -1.74 1.13 5.73
C LYS A 100 -1.88 0.58 7.14
N LEU A 101 -3.06 0.71 7.72
CA LEU A 101 -3.33 0.23 9.08
C LEU A 101 -3.28 -1.30 9.16
N ILE A 102 -3.80 -1.98 8.13
CA ILE A 102 -3.72 -3.43 8.00
C ILE A 102 -2.26 -3.89 7.93
N LEU A 103 -1.45 -3.31 7.05
CA LEU A 103 -0.03 -3.66 6.90
C LEU A 103 0.74 -3.42 8.21
N SER A 104 0.48 -2.30 8.89
CA SER A 104 1.07 -2.01 10.20
C SER A 104 0.69 -3.05 11.25
N SER A 105 -0.57 -3.48 11.26
CA SER A 105 -1.05 -4.51 12.19
C SER A 105 -0.56 -5.92 11.83
N LEU A 106 -0.42 -6.24 10.54
CA LEU A 106 0.21 -7.50 10.10
C LEU A 106 1.67 -7.58 10.51
N LYS A 107 2.36 -6.43 10.55
CA LYS A 107 3.77 -6.34 10.93
C LYS A 107 3.97 -6.48 12.44
N ASN A 108 3.14 -5.77 13.22
CA ASN A 108 3.38 -5.60 14.67
C ASN A 108 2.38 -6.37 15.55
N GLY A 109 1.35 -6.98 14.96
CA GLY A 109 0.25 -7.64 15.65
C GLY A 109 0.36 -9.17 15.71
N PRO A 110 -0.66 -9.84 16.26
CA PRO A 110 -0.62 -11.28 16.55
C PRO A 110 -0.52 -12.17 15.29
N LEU A 111 -1.01 -11.70 14.14
CA LEU A 111 -0.88 -12.42 12.87
C LEU A 111 0.57 -12.52 12.39
N ARG A 112 1.48 -11.64 12.85
CA ARG A 112 2.89 -11.68 12.46
C ARG A 112 3.53 -13.01 12.79
N GLU A 113 3.36 -13.49 14.03
CA GLU A 113 3.93 -14.76 14.47
C GLU A 113 3.32 -15.94 13.70
N GLU A 114 2.04 -15.88 13.36
CA GLU A 114 1.38 -16.91 12.57
C GLU A 114 1.96 -16.96 11.15
N ILE A 115 2.14 -15.80 10.52
CA ILE A 115 2.77 -15.65 9.20
C ILE A 115 4.19 -16.25 9.22
N GLU A 116 5.00 -15.90 10.22
CA GLU A 116 6.38 -16.40 10.34
C GLU A 116 6.44 -17.92 10.57
N LYS A 117 5.53 -18.46 11.40
CA LYS A 117 5.40 -19.93 11.61
C LYS A 117 5.05 -20.68 10.33
N GLN A 118 4.42 -20.02 9.36
CA GLN A 118 4.12 -20.57 8.03
C GLN A 118 5.21 -20.31 6.99
N GLY A 119 6.38 -19.79 7.42
CA GLY A 119 7.50 -19.49 6.53
C GLY A 119 7.42 -18.12 5.85
N GLY A 120 6.56 -17.23 6.34
CA GLY A 120 6.48 -15.81 5.98
C GLY A 120 5.94 -15.49 4.59
N LEU A 121 5.86 -14.20 4.25
CA LEU A 121 5.38 -13.73 2.94
C LEU A 121 6.51 -13.78 1.91
N LYS A 122 6.35 -14.61 0.88
CA LYS A 122 7.33 -14.79 -0.20
C LYS A 122 7.12 -13.84 -1.37
N LEU A 123 5.88 -13.42 -1.59
CA LEU A 123 5.46 -12.62 -2.73
C LEU A 123 4.41 -11.62 -2.30
N ILE A 124 4.58 -10.37 -2.71
CA ILE A 124 3.55 -9.34 -2.64
C ILE A 124 3.30 -8.83 -4.06
N TYR A 125 2.04 -8.76 -4.46
CA TYR A 125 1.61 -8.11 -5.69
C TYR A 125 0.69 -6.95 -5.33
N ILE A 126 0.95 -5.78 -5.91
CA ILE A 126 0.07 -4.62 -5.77
C ILE A 126 -0.15 -3.93 -7.11
N ASP A 127 -1.34 -3.38 -7.25
CA ASP A 127 -1.77 -2.54 -8.36
C ASP A 127 -2.30 -1.24 -7.75
N PRO A 128 -1.40 -0.31 -7.33
CA PRO A 128 -1.81 0.92 -6.70
C PRO A 128 -2.57 1.81 -7.69
N PRO A 129 -3.47 2.69 -7.22
CA PRO A 129 -4.16 3.61 -8.11
C PRO A 129 -3.14 4.48 -8.83
N PHE A 130 -3.26 4.58 -10.15
CA PHE A 130 -2.43 5.47 -10.94
C PHE A 130 -2.79 6.92 -10.60
N ASP A 131 -1.78 7.81 -10.57
CA ASP A 131 -1.99 9.27 -10.48
C ASP A 131 -2.58 9.79 -11.80
N VAL A 132 -3.82 9.38 -12.08
CA VAL A 132 -4.49 9.67 -13.35
C VAL A 132 -5.02 11.10 -13.38
N GLY A 133 -5.06 11.79 -12.24
CA GLY A 133 -5.71 13.11 -12.11
C GLY A 133 -7.14 13.11 -12.69
N ALA A 134 -7.73 11.92 -12.82
CA ALA A 134 -8.80 11.71 -13.78
C ALA A 134 -10.13 12.09 -13.15
N ASP A 135 -10.84 12.93 -13.88
CA ASP A 135 -12.28 13.04 -13.76
C ASP A 135 -12.87 11.72 -14.30
N PHE A 136 -13.34 10.85 -13.40
CA PHE A 136 -14.02 9.59 -13.77
C PHE A 136 -15.48 9.82 -14.21
N SER A 137 -15.83 11.06 -14.55
CA SER A 137 -17.06 11.31 -15.26
C SER A 137 -16.98 10.72 -16.67
N MET A 138 -17.95 9.86 -16.98
CA MET A 138 -18.07 9.26 -18.31
C MET A 138 -19.47 9.54 -18.83
N ASP A 139 -19.54 10.10 -20.03
CA ASP A 139 -20.79 10.28 -20.74
C ASP A 139 -21.25 8.95 -21.34
N ILE A 140 -22.45 8.52 -20.95
CA ILE A 140 -23.09 7.28 -21.40
C ILE A 140 -24.29 7.68 -22.24
N GLU A 141 -24.33 7.23 -23.49
CA GLU A 141 -25.49 7.40 -24.36
C GLU A 141 -26.48 6.25 -24.16
N ILE A 142 -27.72 6.58 -23.79
CA ILE A 142 -28.82 5.62 -23.70
C ILE A 142 -30.02 6.18 -24.47
N GLY A 143 -30.39 5.53 -25.56
CA GLY A 143 -31.63 5.86 -26.28
C GLY A 143 -31.70 7.25 -26.90
N GLY A 144 -30.55 7.88 -27.18
CA GLY A 144 -30.46 9.24 -27.76
C GLY A 144 -30.21 10.35 -26.73
N ASP A 145 -30.23 10.04 -25.43
CA ASP A 145 -29.87 10.96 -24.36
C ASP A 145 -28.47 10.66 -23.81
N THR A 146 -27.72 11.72 -23.51
CA THR A 146 -26.39 11.63 -22.88
C THR A 146 -26.50 11.80 -21.37
N PHE A 147 -26.05 10.81 -20.61
CA PHE A 147 -26.00 10.84 -19.16
C PHE A 147 -24.55 10.83 -18.66
N THR A 148 -24.15 11.85 -17.92
CA THR A 148 -22.85 11.87 -17.26
C THR A 148 -22.89 11.02 -15.98
N LYS A 149 -22.25 9.84 -15.99
CA LYS A 149 -22.04 9.04 -14.79
C LYS A 149 -21.06 9.80 -13.89
N LYS A 150 -21.50 10.19 -12.69
CA LYS A 150 -20.59 10.72 -11.67
C LYS A 150 -19.77 9.58 -11.05
N PRO A 151 -18.52 9.82 -10.61
CA PRO A 151 -17.73 8.83 -9.89
C PRO A 151 -18.51 8.29 -8.69
N ASN A 152 -18.49 6.98 -8.49
CA ASN A 152 -19.03 6.41 -7.26
C ASN A 152 -18.06 6.68 -6.07
N ILE A 153 -18.54 6.53 -4.83
CA ILE A 153 -17.73 6.84 -3.63
C ILE A 153 -16.44 6.01 -3.57
N LEU A 154 -16.46 4.77 -4.07
CA LEU A 154 -15.27 3.91 -4.10
C LEU A 154 -14.25 4.40 -5.14
N GLU A 155 -14.69 4.81 -6.32
CA GLU A 155 -13.90 5.41 -7.40
C GLU A 155 -13.31 6.75 -6.94
N GLU A 156 -14.08 7.55 -6.20
CA GLU A 156 -13.61 8.82 -5.66
C GLU A 156 -12.51 8.63 -4.59
N ILE A 157 -12.67 7.66 -3.68
CA ILE A 157 -11.64 7.33 -2.68
C ILE A 157 -10.40 6.69 -3.35
N ALA A 158 -10.60 5.87 -4.37
CA ALA A 158 -9.52 5.16 -5.03
C ALA A 158 -8.67 6.06 -5.94
N TYR A 159 -9.26 7.09 -6.56
CA TYR A 159 -8.59 7.81 -7.65
C TYR A 159 -8.63 9.34 -7.57
N ARG A 160 -9.37 9.93 -6.63
CA ARG A 160 -9.23 11.35 -6.36
C ARG A 160 -7.99 11.53 -5.49
N ASP A 161 -7.10 12.46 -5.84
CA ASP A 161 -6.02 12.90 -4.96
C ASP A 161 -6.66 13.51 -3.70
N THR A 162 -6.97 12.68 -2.71
CA THR A 162 -7.58 13.10 -1.44
C THR A 162 -6.62 13.93 -0.59
N TRP A 163 -5.36 14.06 -1.01
CA TRP A 163 -4.28 14.72 -0.27
C TRP A 163 -3.86 16.07 -0.86
N GLY A 164 -4.36 16.43 -2.06
CA GLY A 164 -4.32 17.79 -2.61
C GLY A 164 -2.93 18.32 -2.94
N LYS A 165 -1.93 17.45 -3.15
CA LYS A 165 -0.53 17.82 -3.45
C LYS A 165 0.04 17.09 -4.68
N GLY A 166 -0.78 16.39 -5.45
CA GLY A 166 -0.38 15.70 -6.68
C GLY A 166 0.66 14.61 -6.43
N ALA A 167 1.76 14.62 -7.19
CA ALA A 167 2.79 13.60 -7.11
C ALA A 167 3.39 13.43 -5.70
N ASP A 168 3.55 14.53 -4.93
CA ASP A 168 4.12 14.48 -3.58
C ASP A 168 3.25 13.65 -2.62
N SER A 169 1.92 13.76 -2.71
CA SER A 169 1.01 12.98 -1.87
C SER A 169 0.96 11.52 -2.29
N PHE A 170 0.99 11.24 -3.59
CA PHE A 170 1.08 9.88 -4.10
C PHE A 170 2.37 9.18 -3.63
N ILE A 171 3.52 9.85 -3.78
CA ILE A 171 4.82 9.31 -3.34
C ILE A 171 4.81 9.07 -1.83
N ALA A 172 4.29 10.00 -1.04
CA ALA A 172 4.16 9.81 0.41
C ALA A 172 3.27 8.61 0.75
N MET A 173 2.13 8.47 0.07
CA MET A 173 1.16 7.38 0.26
C MET A 173 1.78 6.01 -0.06
N ILE A 174 2.45 5.87 -1.20
CA ILE A 174 3.01 4.58 -1.64
C ILE A 174 4.30 4.24 -0.88
N CYS A 175 5.16 5.21 -0.58
CA CYS A 175 6.44 4.99 0.10
C CYS A 175 6.24 4.34 1.47
N GLU A 176 5.33 4.88 2.29
CA GLU A 176 5.04 4.32 3.61
C GLU A 176 4.57 2.85 3.53
N ARG A 177 3.72 2.53 2.55
CA ARG A 177 3.20 1.18 2.32
C ARG A 177 4.27 0.22 1.84
N LEU A 178 5.14 0.65 0.92
CA LEU A 178 6.26 -0.16 0.43
C LEU A 178 7.24 -0.49 1.55
N VAL A 179 7.49 0.45 2.48
CA VAL A 179 8.34 0.19 3.65
C VAL A 179 7.71 -0.87 4.56
N LEU A 180 6.39 -0.78 4.83
CA LEU A 180 5.68 -1.80 5.60
C LEU A 180 5.70 -3.17 4.90
N MET A 181 5.44 -3.22 3.60
CA MET A 181 5.44 -4.45 2.80
C MET A 181 6.82 -5.10 2.77
N ARG A 182 7.89 -4.32 2.64
CA ARG A 182 9.27 -4.81 2.70
C ARG A 182 9.54 -5.52 4.02
N ASP A 183 9.12 -4.92 5.14
CA ASP A 183 9.34 -5.50 6.47
C ASP A 183 8.46 -6.75 6.73
N LEU A 184 7.43 -6.95 5.91
CA LEU A 184 6.58 -8.14 5.93
C LEU A 184 7.13 -9.31 5.10
N LEU A 185 7.96 -9.03 4.10
CA LEU A 185 8.57 -10.04 3.26
C LEU A 185 9.64 -10.83 4.02
N VAL A 186 9.79 -12.10 3.64
CA VAL A 186 10.95 -12.89 4.05
C VAL A 186 12.21 -12.47 3.31
N GLU A 187 13.37 -12.87 3.82
CA GLU A 187 14.61 -12.75 3.08
C GLU A 187 14.50 -13.50 1.74
N GLY A 188 14.85 -12.80 0.64
CA GLY A 188 14.67 -13.32 -0.73
C GLY A 188 13.24 -13.26 -1.27
N GLY A 189 12.27 -12.73 -0.50
CA GLY A 189 10.93 -12.44 -0.98
C GLY A 189 10.92 -11.37 -2.07
N SER A 190 9.85 -11.34 -2.87
CA SER A 190 9.73 -10.41 -3.99
C SER A 190 8.45 -9.57 -3.89
N ILE A 191 8.53 -8.33 -4.38
CA ILE A 191 7.37 -7.45 -4.58
C ILE A 191 7.25 -7.12 -6.06
N TYR A 192 6.03 -7.24 -6.58
CA TYR A 192 5.66 -6.85 -7.94
C TYR A 192 4.67 -5.70 -7.83
N VAL A 193 5.07 -4.56 -8.37
CA VAL A 193 4.25 -3.36 -8.41
C VAL A 193 3.87 -3.14 -9.86
N HIS A 194 2.57 -3.12 -10.13
CA HIS A 194 2.09 -2.72 -11.43
C HIS A 194 2.22 -1.20 -11.56
N CYS A 195 2.87 -0.74 -12.63
CA CYS A 195 3.11 0.67 -12.92
C CYS A 195 2.69 0.96 -14.37
N ASP A 196 2.17 2.17 -14.61
CA ASP A 196 1.99 2.68 -15.96
C ASP A 196 3.28 3.41 -16.41
N TRP A 197 3.20 4.12 -17.54
CA TRP A 197 4.34 4.80 -18.15
C TRP A 197 4.63 6.19 -17.56
N ARG A 198 3.92 6.61 -16.51
CA ARG A 198 4.00 7.96 -15.93
C ARG A 198 5.02 8.05 -14.80
#